data_AF-A0A387BH27-F1
#
_entry.id   AF-A0A387BH27-F1
#
_cell.length_a   1.000
_cell.length_b   1.000
_cell.length_c   1.000
_cell.angle_alpha   90.00
_cell.angle_beta   90.00
_cell.angle_gamma   90.00
#
_symmetry.space_group_name_H-M   'P 1'
#
loop_
_entity.id
_entity.type
_entity.pdbx_description
1 polymer ?
#
loop_
_entity_poly.entity_id
_entity_poly.type
_entity_poly.pdbx_seq_one_letter_code
_entity_poly.pdbx_strand_id
1 'polypeptide(L)' 'MSKTLVDLDDALLERAVKLSGIPTKKGVITTALEQLVRRLELDDYERFVTSGAVDDLSDAEVIRSAQR' A
#
# COMPACT_ATOMS: atom_id res chain seq x y z
N MET A 1 2.29 -18.54 9.40
CA MET A 1 3.43 -17.81 8.78
C MET A 1 4.45 -18.83 8.32
N SER A 2 4.71 -18.91 7.01
CA SER A 2 5.80 -19.71 6.45
C SER A 2 7.13 -18.96 6.58
N LYS A 3 8.25 -19.70 6.61
CA LYS A 3 9.58 -19.11 6.51
C LYS A 3 9.94 -19.01 5.03
N THR A 4 10.44 -17.85 4.62
CA THR A 4 10.92 -17.60 3.26
C THR A 4 12.39 -17.18 3.36
N LEU A 5 13.26 -17.83 2.59
CA LEU A 5 14.65 -17.43 2.43
C LEU A 5 14.73 -16.43 1.27
N VAL A 6 15.35 -15.27 1.50
CA VAL A 6 15.57 -14.24 0.48
C VAL A 6 17.00 -13.74 0.59
N ASP A 7 17.65 -13.55 -0.55
CA ASP A 7 18.95 -12.90 -0.61
C ASP A 7 18.75 -11.38 -0.74
N LEU A 8 19.40 -10.62 0.14
CA LEU A 8 19.30 -9.17 0.22
C LEU A 8 20.70 -8.58 0.32
N ASP A 9 20.87 -7.38 -0.21
CA ASP A 9 22.07 -6.60 0.04
C ASP A 9 22.14 -6.21 1.53
N ASP A 10 23.14 -6.75 2.23
CA ASP A 10 23.35 -6.49 3.65
C ASP A 10 23.64 -5.02 3.94
N ALA A 11 24.34 -4.30 3.04
CA ALA A 11 24.62 -2.88 3.24
C ALA A 11 23.34 -2.04 3.19
N LEU A 12 22.42 -2.39 2.28
CA LEU A 12 21.10 -1.77 2.20
C LEU A 12 20.28 -2.06 3.47
N LEU A 13 20.28 -3.32 3.91
CA LEU A 13 19.50 -3.74 5.08
C LEU A 13 20.01 -3.09 6.36
N GLU A 14 21.33 -3.00 6.56
CA GLU A 14 21.93 -2.29 7.67
C GLU A 14 21.61 -0.81 7.66
N ARG A 15 21.67 -0.17 6.48
CA ARG A 15 21.28 1.24 6.33
C ARG A 15 19.81 1.43 6.68
N ALA A 16 18.93 0.54 6.23
CA ALA A 16 17.50 0.60 6.54
C ALA A 16 17.22 0.41 8.03
N VAL A 17 17.91 -0.51 8.71
CA VAL A 17 17.85 -0.67 10.19
C VAL A 17 18.25 0.63 10.88
N LYS A 18 19.39 1.23 10.50
CA LYS A 18 19.87 2.48 11.10
C LYS A 18 18.91 3.65 10.90
N LEU A 19 18.37 3.82 9.70
CA LEU A 19 17.46 4.94 9.37
C LEU A 19 16.06 4.76 9.98
N SER A 20 15.54 3.54 10.00
CA SER A 20 14.19 3.27 10.54
C SER A 20 14.15 3.19 12.06
N GLY A 21 15.29 2.92 12.72
CA GLY A 21 15.35 2.63 14.15
C GLY A 21 14.74 1.27 14.54
N ILE A 22 14.32 0.46 13.56
CA ILE A 22 13.71 -0.85 13.82
C ILE A 22 14.82 -1.84 14.16
N PRO A 23 14.78 -2.50 15.34
CA PRO A 23 15.93 -3.26 15.86
C PRO A 23 16.17 -4.60 15.17
N THR A 24 15.29 -5.04 14.27
CA THR A 24 15.40 -6.37 13.65
C THR A 24 15.29 -6.30 12.13
N LYS A 25 16.12 -7.09 11.43
CA LYS A 25 16.05 -7.29 9.97
C LYS A 25 14.63 -7.67 9.52
N LYS A 26 13.99 -8.60 10.23
CA LYS A 26 12.59 -9.00 9.98
C LYS A 26 11.63 -7.82 10.08
N GLY A 27 11.72 -7.03 11.15
CA GLY A 27 10.85 -5.87 11.35
C GLY A 27 10.98 -4.86 10.21
N VAL A 28 12.21 -4.55 9.80
CA VAL A 28 12.47 -3.66 8.66
C VAL A 28 11.81 -4.17 7.39
N ILE A 29 11.99 -5.47 7.07
CA ILE A 29 11.40 -6.09 5.88
C ILE A 29 9.87 -6.06 5.95
N THR A 30 9.28 -6.43 7.10
CA THR A 30 7.82 -6.40 7.29
C THR A 30 7.27 -5.00 7.08
N THR A 31 7.84 -3.98 7.74
CA THR A 31 7.38 -2.60 7.59
C THR A 31 7.58 -2.08 6.17
N ALA A 32 8.67 -2.42 5.49
CA ALA A 32 8.89 -2.02 4.10
C ALA A 32 7.84 -2.63 3.16
N LEU A 33 7.48 -3.90 3.36
CA LEU A 33 6.44 -4.58 2.57
C LEU A 33 5.06 -3.98 2.85
N GLU A 34 4.72 -3.68 4.10
CA GLU A 34 3.46 -3.01 4.46
C GLU A 34 3.34 -1.64 3.79
N GLN A 35 4.42 -0.85 3.79
CA GLN A 35 4.45 0.45 3.10
C GLN A 35 4.31 0.31 1.59
N LEU A 36 4.95 -0.70 0.99
CA LEU A 36 4.84 -0.98 -0.43
C LEU A 36 3.39 -1.33 -0.80
N VAL A 37 2.75 -2.24 -0.07
CA VAL A 37 1.35 -2.63 -0.30
C VAL A 37 0.44 -1.43 -0.18
N ARG A 38 0.56 -0.67 0.92
CA ARG A 38 -0.26 0.53 1.14
C ARG A 38 -0.12 1.54 0.01
N ARG A 39 1.10 1.76 -0.50
CA ARG A 39 1.31 2.65 -1.64
C ARG A 39 0.60 2.13 -2.89
N LEU A 40 0.74 0.85 -3.21
CA LEU A 40 0.11 0.26 -4.39
C LEU A 40 -1.42 0.30 -4.32
N GLU A 41 -2.00 0.10 -3.12
CA GLU A 41 -3.44 0.25 -2.90
C GLU A 41 -3.92 1.69 -3.11
N LEU A 42 -3.13 2.68 -2.65
CA LEU A 42 -3.42 4.09 -2.90
C LEU A 42 -3.34 4.43 -4.39
N ASP A 43 -2.31 3.96 -5.09
CA ASP A 43 -2.16 4.16 -6.54
C ASP A 43 -3.33 3.53 -7.32
N ASP A 44 -3.82 2.37 -6.86
CA ASP A 44 -4.97 1.71 -7.47
C ASP A 44 -6.27 2.47 -7.21
N TYR A 45 -6.46 2.95 -5.98
CA TYR A 45 -7.60 3.80 -5.64
C TYR A 45 -7.61 5.11 -6.44
N GLU A 46 -6.45 5.76 -6.61
CA GLU A 46 -6.33 6.95 -7.44
C GLU A 46 -6.72 6.66 -8.90
N ARG A 47 -6.25 5.55 -9.47
CA ARG A 47 -6.67 5.11 -10.81
C ARG A 47 -8.17 4.86 -10.89
N PHE A 48 -8.74 4.20 -9.89
CA PHE A 48 -10.19 3.96 -9.84
C PHE A 48 -10.97 5.27 -9.84
N VAL A 49 -10.63 6.22 -8.98
CA VAL A 49 -11.29 7.53 -8.91
C VAL A 49 -11.15 8.31 -10.22
N THR A 50 -9.93 8.36 -10.78
CA THR A 50 -9.66 9.11 -12.02
C THR A 50 -10.20 8.45 -13.29
N SER A 51 -10.55 7.17 -13.24
CA SER A 51 -11.16 6.46 -14.38
C SER A 51 -12.60 6.86 -14.68
N GLY A 52 -13.21 7.71 -13.84
CA GLY A 52 -14.62 8.11 -13.92
C GLY A 52 -15.58 7.10 -13.26
N ALA A 53 -15.05 6.02 -12.65
CA ALA A 53 -15.86 5.01 -11.97
C ALA A 53 -16.66 5.54 -10.76
N VAL A 54 -16.34 6.76 -10.29
CA VAL A 54 -17.04 7.44 -9.19
C VAL A 54 -17.78 8.70 -9.63
N ASP A 55 -17.80 9.02 -10.93
CA ASP A 55 -18.43 10.25 -11.43
C ASP A 55 -19.93 10.27 -11.12
N ASP A 56 -20.59 9.12 -11.27
CA ASP A 56 -21.99 8.91 -10.92
C ASP A 56 -22.29 9.16 -9.44
N LEU A 57 -21.29 9.06 -8.55
CA LEU A 57 -21.46 9.37 -7.13
C LEU A 57 -21.59 10.88 -6.86
N SER A 58 -21.26 11.72 -7.85
CA SER A 58 -21.46 13.18 -7.77
C SER A 58 -22.83 13.62 -8.29
N ASP A 59 -23.60 12.74 -8.93
CA ASP A 59 -24.93 13.03 -9.47
C ASP A 59 -26.04 12.69 -8.45
N ALA A 60 -26.73 13.72 -7.98
CA ALA A 60 -27.79 13.59 -6.99
C ALA A 60 -29.04 12.84 -7.49
N GLU A 61 -29.34 12.83 -8.79
CA GLU A 61 -30.42 12.03 -9.37
C GLU A 61 -30.02 10.55 -9.43
N VAL A 62 -28.78 10.25 -9.84
CA VAL A 62 -28.26 8.87 -9.85
C VAL A 62 -28.30 8.26 -8.45
N ILE A 63 -27.81 8.98 -7.43
CA ILE A 63 -27.85 8.54 -6.03
C ILE A 63 -29.29 8.32 -5.54
N ARG A 64 -30.23 9.22 -5.87
CA ARG A 64 -31.64 9.07 -5.49
C ARG A 64 -32.29 7.87 -6.15
N SER A 65 -31.93 7.56 -7.39
CA SER A 65 -32.46 6.41 -8.12
C SER A 65 -31.97 5.07 -7.55
N ALA A 66 -30.73 5.01 -7.06
CA ALA A 66 -30.12 3.80 -6.50
C ALA A 66 -30.66 3.41 -5.10
N GLN A 67 -31.33 4.32 -4.39
CA GLN A 67 -31.85 4.11 -3.03
C GLN A 67 -33.35 3.73 -2.98
N ARG A 68 -34.00 3.59 -4.14
CA ARG A 68 -35.39 3.12 -4.25
C ARG A 68 -35.46 1.61 -4.42
#